data_AF-A0A352SMD9-F1
#
_entry.id   AF-A0A352SMD9-F1
#
_cell.length_a   1.000
_cell.length_b   1.000
_cell.length_c   1.000
_cell.angle_alpha   90.00
_cell.angle_beta   90.00
_cell.angle_gamma   90.00
#
_symmetry.space_group_name_H-M   'P 1'
#
loop_
_entity.id
_entity.type
_entity.pdbx_description
1 polymer ?
#
loop_
_entity_poly.entity_id
_entity_poly.type
_entity_poly.pdbx_seq_one_letter_code
_entity_poly.pdbx_strand_id
1 'polypeptide(L)'
;MPSLLKALSSQVGRKLLTGLTGVALIVFIVVHLVGNLTLFGPPDAFNMYAYKLHSLGPLLWIAEIGLVAVFAIHSYIGLSIWWNRRKARPQKYHVYSSKGAPSRQSLSSK
;
A
#
# COMPACT_ATOMS: atom_id res chain seq x y z
N MET A 1 -17.24 11.58 25.99
CA MET A 1 -16.48 10.56 25.23
C MET A 1 -15.90 11.20 23.98
N PRO A 2 -14.67 10.91 23.54
CA PRO A 2 -14.17 11.44 22.28
C PRO A 2 -15.07 10.96 21.14
N SER A 3 -15.37 11.82 20.17
CA SER A 3 -16.16 11.44 18.99
C SER A 3 -15.40 10.37 18.19
N LEU A 4 -16.13 9.50 17.48
CA LEU A 4 -15.53 8.44 16.64
C LEU A 4 -14.48 9.02 15.67
N LEU A 5 -14.73 10.18 15.09
CA LEU A 5 -13.77 10.89 14.23
C LEU A 5 -12.48 11.27 14.95
N LYS A 6 -12.57 11.66 16.23
CA LYS A 6 -11.41 12.02 17.07
C LYS A 6 -10.62 10.78 17.51
N ALA A 7 -11.30 9.64 17.70
CA ALA A 7 -10.66 8.37 17.96
C ALA A 7 -9.91 7.84 16.71
N LEU A 8 -10.52 7.95 15.53
CA LEU A 8 -9.92 7.51 14.25
C LEU A 8 -8.73 8.39 13.82
N SER A 9 -8.73 9.68 14.17
CA SER A 9 -7.61 10.59 13.88
C SER A 9 -6.43 10.45 14.84
N SER A 10 -6.57 9.69 15.92
CA SER A 10 -5.48 9.40 16.85
C SER A 10 -4.34 8.61 16.20
N GLN A 11 -3.15 8.62 16.79
CA GLN A 11 -1.99 7.89 16.26
C GLN A 11 -2.23 6.37 16.21
N VAL A 12 -2.96 5.82 17.18
CA VAL A 12 -3.37 4.41 17.21
C VAL A 12 -4.43 4.14 16.14
N GLY A 13 -5.46 4.99 16.06
CA GLY A 13 -6.54 4.87 15.07
C GLY A 13 -6.00 4.89 13.63
N ARG A 14 -5.08 5.81 13.33
CA ARG A 14 -4.42 5.87 12.01
C ARG A 14 -3.64 4.60 11.68
N LYS A 15 -2.90 4.04 12.63
CA LYS A 15 -2.17 2.77 12.42
C LYS A 15 -3.11 1.61 12.09
N LEU A 16 -4.19 1.46 12.87
CA LEU A 16 -5.19 0.42 12.67
C LEU A 16 -5.88 0.60 11.31
N LEU A 17 -6.32 1.81 10.98
CA LEU A 17 -6.95 2.13 9.69
C LEU A 17 -6.01 1.83 8.52
N THR A 18 -4.76 2.27 8.56
CA THR A 18 -3.79 1.98 7.48
C THR A 18 -3.50 0.48 7.35
N GLY A 19 -3.44 -0.25 8.47
CA GLY A 19 -3.22 -1.69 8.47
C GLY A 19 -4.40 -2.43 7.83
N LEU A 20 -5.63 -2.13 8.28
CA LEU A 20 -6.83 -2.78 7.78
C LEU A 20 -7.06 -2.49 6.29
N THR A 21 -6.96 -1.22 5.89
CA THR A 21 -7.08 -0.85 4.48
C THR A 21 -5.96 -1.45 3.62
N GLY A 22 -4.73 -1.54 4.14
CA GLY A 22 -3.62 -2.18 3.45
C GLY A 22 -3.85 -3.67 3.20
N VAL A 23 -4.31 -4.40 4.22
CA VAL A 23 -4.66 -5.83 4.08
C VAL A 23 -5.79 -6.01 3.06
N ALA A 24 -6.83 -5.17 3.11
CA ALA A 24 -7.93 -5.20 2.14
C ALA A 24 -7.43 -5.01 0.69
N LEU A 25 -6.53 -4.04 0.46
CA LEU A 25 -5.95 -3.79 -0.87
C LEU A 25 -5.06 -4.95 -1.33
N ILE A 26 -4.31 -5.59 -0.44
CA ILE A 26 -3.50 -6.78 -0.78
C ILE A 26 -4.40 -7.92 -1.22
N VAL A 27 -5.46 -8.22 -0.46
CA VAL A 27 -6.43 -9.26 -0.82
C VAL A 27 -7.05 -8.95 -2.18
N PHE A 28 -7.45 -7.69 -2.40
CA PHE A 28 -7.96 -7.26 -3.70
C PHE A 28 -6.95 -7.50 -4.83
N ILE A 29 -5.69 -7.08 -4.68
CA ILE A 29 -4.65 -7.26 -5.70
C ILE A 29 -4.42 -8.74 -6.01
N VAL A 30 -4.42 -9.62 -5.00
CA VAL A 30 -4.27 -11.06 -5.20
C VAL A 30 -5.43 -11.62 -6.03
N VAL A 31 -6.68 -11.33 -5.64
CA VAL A 31 -7.87 -11.78 -6.39
C VAL A 31 -7.89 -11.18 -7.80
N HIS A 32 -7.55 -9.91 -7.94
CA HIS A 32 -7.49 -9.21 -9.22
C HIS A 32 -6.45 -9.83 -10.14
N LEU A 33 -5.26 -10.13 -9.63
CA LEU A 33 -4.21 -10.82 -10.36
C LEU A 33 -4.67 -12.21 -10.79
N VAL A 34 -5.29 -13.00 -9.90
CA VAL A 34 -5.85 -14.31 -10.26
C VAL A 34 -6.85 -14.21 -11.40
N GLY A 35 -7.76 -13.22 -11.36
CA GLY A 35 -8.67 -12.92 -12.46
C GLY A 35 -7.93 -12.57 -13.76
N ASN A 36 -6.88 -11.74 -13.70
CA ASN A 36 -6.08 -11.41 -14.89
C ASN A 36 -5.31 -12.60 -15.45
N LEU A 37 -4.86 -13.52 -14.59
CA LEU A 37 -4.14 -14.72 -15.03
C LEU A 37 -5.02 -15.65 -15.87
N THR A 38 -6.35 -15.55 -15.80
CA THR A 38 -7.24 -16.31 -16.70
C THR A 38 -7.05 -15.93 -18.17
N LEU A 39 -6.43 -14.78 -18.45
CA LEU A 39 -6.04 -14.37 -19.80
C LEU A 39 -5.03 -15.35 -20.45
N PHE A 40 -4.20 -16.01 -19.65
CA PHE A 40 -3.26 -17.04 -20.12
C PHE A 40 -3.91 -18.43 -20.23
N GLY A 41 -5.19 -18.55 -19.88
CA GLY A 41 -5.95 -19.78 -19.97
C GLY A 41 -6.57 -20.01 -21.36
N PRO A 42 -7.60 -20.87 -21.44
CA PRO A 42 -8.38 -21.07 -22.66
C PRO A 42 -8.98 -19.75 -23.20
N PRO A 43 -9.25 -19.66 -24.52
CA PRO A 43 -9.73 -18.42 -25.15
C PRO A 43 -10.94 -17.76 -24.47
N ASP A 44 -11.84 -18.56 -23.89
CA ASP A 44 -13.08 -18.07 -23.29
C ASP A 44 -12.98 -17.82 -21.78
N ALA A 45 -11.87 -18.20 -21.12
CA ALA A 45 -11.76 -18.19 -19.66
C ALA A 45 -11.91 -16.78 -19.07
N PHE A 46 -11.25 -15.80 -19.69
CA PHE A 46 -11.33 -14.39 -19.27
C PHE A 46 -12.74 -13.82 -19.48
N ASN A 47 -13.36 -14.07 -20.63
CA ASN A 47 -14.71 -13.58 -20.92
C ASN A 47 -15.76 -14.18 -19.99
N MET A 48 -15.64 -15.48 -19.68
CA MET A 48 -16.52 -16.13 -18.71
C MET A 48 -16.32 -15.58 -17.29
N TYR A 49 -15.09 -15.28 -16.88
CA TYR A 49 -14.81 -14.62 -15.60
C TYR A 49 -15.45 -13.22 -15.55
N ALA A 50 -15.24 -12.40 -16.59
CA ALA A 50 -15.83 -11.06 -16.69
C ALA A 50 -17.37 -11.11 -16.65
N TYR A 51 -17.99 -12.05 -17.38
CA TYR A 51 -19.44 -12.24 -17.38
C TYR A 51 -19.97 -12.59 -15.98
N LYS A 52 -19.30 -13.52 -15.26
CA LYS A 52 -19.66 -13.86 -13.88
C LYS A 52 -19.51 -12.68 -12.92
N LEU A 53 -18.54 -11.81 -13.16
CA LEU A 53 -18.34 -10.62 -12.32
C LEU A 53 -19.46 -9.60 -12.55
N HIS A 54 -19.83 -9.37 -13.82
CA HIS A 54 -20.91 -8.46 -14.19
C HIS A 54 -22.29 -8.99 -13.75
N SER A 55 -22.48 -10.31 -13.69
CA SER A 55 -23.75 -10.90 -13.23
C SER A 55 -24.02 -10.70 -11.74
N LEU A 56 -23.04 -10.21 -10.95
CA LEU A 56 -23.23 -9.77 -9.57
C LEU A 56 -24.11 -8.50 -9.47
N GLY A 57 -24.29 -7.78 -10.58
CA GLY A 57 -25.19 -6.63 -10.66
C GLY A 57 -24.81 -5.52 -9.68
N PRO A 58 -25.74 -5.01 -8.84
CA PRO A 58 -25.46 -3.92 -7.89
C PRO A 58 -24.32 -4.20 -6.90
N LEU A 59 -24.04 -5.48 -6.60
CA LEU A 59 -22.95 -5.83 -5.71
C LEU A 59 -21.57 -5.47 -6.29
N LEU A 60 -21.41 -5.53 -7.62
CA LEU A 60 -20.19 -5.10 -8.29
C LEU A 60 -19.96 -3.60 -8.07
N TRP A 61 -20.99 -2.78 -8.25
CA TRP A 61 -20.92 -1.33 -8.01
C TRP A 61 -20.55 -0.98 -6.57
N ILE A 62 -21.12 -1.71 -5.59
CA ILE A 62 -20.77 -1.53 -4.17
C ILE A 62 -19.29 -1.88 -3.94
N ALA A 63 -18.82 -2.98 -4.53
CA ALA A 63 -17.42 -3.38 -4.44
C ALA A 63 -16.47 -2.36 -5.10
N GLU A 64 -16.83 -1.80 -6.26
CA GLU A 64 -16.05 -0.77 -6.96
C GLU A 64 -15.93 0.51 -6.15
N ILE A 65 -17.07 1.06 -5.70
CA ILE A 65 -17.09 2.28 -4.89
C ILE A 65 -16.36 2.06 -3.55
N GLY A 66 -16.59 0.90 -2.92
CA GLY A 66 -15.91 0.50 -1.69
C GLY A 66 -14.40 0.41 -1.87
N LEU A 67 -13.94 -0.19 -2.96
CA LEU A 67 -12.52 -0.31 -3.29
C LEU A 67 -11.89 1.07 -3.52
N VAL A 68 -12.55 1.94 -4.28
CA VAL A 68 -12.09 3.32 -4.51
C VAL A 68 -11.96 4.06 -3.17
N ALA A 69 -12.95 3.93 -2.28
CA ALA A 69 -12.91 4.55 -0.96
C ALA A 69 -11.75 4.02 -0.10
N VAL A 70 -11.57 2.69 -0.04
CA VAL A 70 -10.45 2.06 0.70
C VAL A 70 -9.11 2.52 0.14
N PHE A 71 -8.94 2.53 -1.18
CA PHE A 71 -7.73 2.99 -1.85
C PHE A 71 -7.43 4.46 -1.55
N ALA A 72 -8.43 5.33 -1.63
CA ALA A 72 -8.29 6.76 -1.35
C ALA A 72 -7.92 7.01 0.13
N ILE A 73 -8.60 6.35 1.07
CA ILE A 73 -8.33 6.47 2.51
C ILE A 73 -6.90 5.99 2.83
N HIS A 74 -6.51 4.82 2.32
CA HIS A 74 -5.18 4.25 2.54
C HIS A 74 -4.09 5.21 2.05
N SER A 75 -4.23 5.68 0.80
CA SER A 75 -3.29 6.58 0.15
C SER A 75 -3.20 7.91 0.87
N TYR A 76 -4.34 8.51 1.24
CA TYR A 76 -4.38 9.78 1.95
C TYR A 76 -3.66 9.71 3.30
N ILE A 77 -3.93 8.68 4.12
CA ILE A 77 -3.30 8.56 5.44
C ILE A 77 -1.79 8.32 5.28
N GLY A 78 -1.38 7.46 4.34
CA GLY A 78 0.02 7.18 4.05
C GLY A 78 0.78 8.42 3.59
N LEU A 79 0.23 9.16 2.62
CA LEU A 79 0.80 10.43 2.13
C LEU A 79 0.88 11.48 3.23
N SER A 80 -0.16 11.61 4.06
CA SER A 80 -0.16 12.52 5.21
C SER A 80 0.95 12.19 6.21
N ILE A 81 1.16 10.91 6.54
CA ILE A 81 2.25 10.47 7.43
C ILE A 81 3.60 10.78 6.79
N TRP A 82 3.77 10.47 5.51
CA TRP A 82 5.01 10.73 4.78
C TRP A 82 5.35 12.23 4.75
N TRP A 83 4.38 13.08 4.42
CA TRP A 83 4.56 14.53 4.37
C TRP A 83 4.94 15.09 5.75
N ASN A 84 4.25 14.67 6.81
CA ASN A 84 4.54 15.10 8.17
C ASN A 84 5.93 14.64 8.65
N ARG A 85 6.34 13.41 8.34
CA ARG A 85 7.69 12.92 8.64
C ARG A 85 8.76 13.72 7.91
N ARG A 86 8.49 14.12 6.66
CA ARG A 86 9.41 14.95 5.87
C ARG A 86 9.54 16.35 6.45
N LYS A 87 8.43 16.98 6.83
CA LYS A 87 8.43 18.31 7.49
C LYS A 87 9.11 18.29 8.86
N ALA A 88 8.95 17.20 9.62
CA ALA A 88 9.56 17.04 10.95
C ALA A 88 11.07 16.72 10.91
N ARG A 89 11.69 16.58 9.73
CA ARG A 89 13.12 16.27 9.58
C ARG A 89 13.88 17.42 8.90
N PRO A 90 14.25 18.47 9.64
CA PRO A 90 15.07 19.57 9.12
C PRO A 90 16.53 19.16 8.83
N GLN A 91 17.06 18.18 9.57
CA GLN A 91 18.42 17.66 9.38
C GLN A 91 18.38 16.37 8.53
N LYS A 92 19.17 16.32 7.45
CA LYS A 92 19.31 15.13 6.59
C LYS A 92 20.01 13.99 7.38
N TYR A 93 19.88 12.76 6.89
CA TYR A 93 20.60 11.62 7.47
C TYR A 93 22.11 11.91 7.48
N HIS A 94 22.76 11.62 8.61
CA HIS A 94 24.22 11.67 8.71
C HIS A 94 24.80 10.67 7.72
N VAL A 95 25.44 11.18 6.67
CA VAL A 95 26.20 10.35 5.73
C VAL A 95 27.60 10.24 6.32
N TYR A 96 28.06 9.02 6.59
CA TYR A 96 29.45 8.80 6.96
C TYR A 96 30.32 9.17 5.75
N SER A 97 31.06 10.27 5.87
CA SER A 97 32.10 10.60 4.90
C SER A 97 33.26 9.62 5.09
N SER A 98 33.69 8.96 4.01
CA SER A 98 34.93 8.18 4.05
C SER A 98 36.05 9.07 4.55
N LYS A 99 36.87 8.59 5.49
CA LYS A 99 38.03 9.35 6.03
C LYS A 99 39.16 9.58 5.01
N GLY A 100 38.92 9.32 3.73
CA GLY A 100 39.87 9.53 2.64
C GLY A 100 39.90 8.37 1.64
N ALA A 101 41.04 8.22 0.96
CA ALA A 101 41.30 7.16 0.00
C ALA A 101 41.13 5.77 0.62
N PRO A 102 40.80 4.73 -0.17
CA PRO A 102 40.74 3.36 0.32
C PRO A 102 42.02 3.03 1.10
N SER A 103 41.86 2.52 2.32
CA SER A 103 42.97 1.86 3.02
C SER A 103 43.53 0.81 2.07
N ARG A 104 44.79 0.96 1.65
CA ARG A 104 45.49 -0.07 0.88
C ARG A 104 45.67 -1.25 1.82
N GLN A 105 44.69 -2.16 1.85
CA GLN A 105 44.81 -3.42 2.56
C GLN A 105 46.01 -4.15 1.96
N SER A 106 47.12 -4.15 2.70
CA SER A 106 48.30 -4.93 2.35
C SER A 106 48.29 -6.22 3.16
N LEU A 107 49.05 -7.23 2.74
CA LEU A 107 49.17 -8.48 3.51
C LEU A 107 49.73 -8.26 4.93
N SER A 108 50.34 -7.09 5.19
CA SER A 108 50.83 -6.68 6.49
C SER A 108 49.75 -6.10 7.41
N SER A 109 48.54 -5.81 6.91
CA SER A 109 47.43 -5.27 7.69
C SER A 109 46.38 -6.32 8.09
N LYS A 110 46.75 -7.61 8.03
CA LYS A 110 45.97 -8.73 8.58
C LYS A 110 46.39 -9.03 10.01
#